data_AF-X1J7W1-F1
#
_entry.id   AF-X1J7W1-F1
#
_cell.length_a   1.000
_cell.length_b   1.000
_cell.length_c   1.000
_cell.angle_alpha   90.00
_cell.angle_beta   90.00
_cell.angle_gamma   90.00
#
_symmetry.space_group_name_H-M   'P 1'
#
loop_
_entity.id
_entity.type
_entity.pdbx_description
1 polymer ?
#
loop_
_entity_poly.entity_id
_entity_poly.type
_entity_poly.pdbx_seq_one_letter_code
_entity_poly.pdbx_strand_id
1 'polypeptide(L)'
;MENYKFRPSKLSDFKGHAPSIQVTKHPKDPADALATKVFMVSFSDLNGFTCPKCGLVFTDGDKAVIHLAEEMNKSLARLMRK
;
A
#
# COMPACT_ATOMS: atom_id res chain seq x y z
N MET A 1 -19.62 0.25 24.14
CA MET A 1 -19.21 -0.56 22.97
C MET A 1 -20.29 -0.39 21.94
N GLU A 2 -20.04 0.28 20.81
CA GLU A 2 -20.75 0.15 19.52
C GLU A 2 -20.42 1.38 18.67
N ASN A 3 -19.68 1.20 17.57
CA ASN A 3 -19.77 2.01 16.34
C ASN A 3 -18.84 1.48 15.24
N TYR A 4 -18.75 0.15 15.08
CA TYR A 4 -18.02 -0.49 13.97
C TYR A 4 -19.02 -1.11 12.98
N LYS A 5 -19.95 -0.31 12.43
CA LYS A 5 -20.98 -0.80 11.48
C LYS A 5 -20.85 -0.27 10.07
N PHE A 6 -19.84 0.55 9.75
CA PHE A 6 -19.59 0.96 8.37
C PHE A 6 -18.25 0.42 7.88
N ARG A 7 -18.29 -0.73 7.19
CA ARG A 7 -17.16 -1.21 6.38
C ARG A 7 -17.38 -0.66 4.97
N PRO A 8 -16.56 0.29 4.50
CA PRO A 8 -16.65 0.76 3.13
C PRO A 8 -16.56 -0.43 2.18
N SER A 9 -17.59 -0.57 1.34
CA SER A 9 -17.72 -1.67 0.38
C SER A 9 -17.52 -1.20 -1.06
N LYS A 10 -17.67 0.10 -1.30
CA LYS A 10 -17.56 0.76 -2.60
C LYS A 10 -16.73 2.03 -2.47
N LEU A 11 -16.12 2.47 -3.57
CA LEU A 11 -15.31 3.70 -3.62
C LEU A 11 -16.08 4.94 -3.14
N SER A 12 -17.39 5.01 -3.39
CA SER A 12 -18.28 6.08 -2.93
C SER A 12 -18.47 6.13 -1.41
N ASP A 13 -18.17 5.02 -0.70
CA ASP A 13 -18.34 4.92 0.75
C ASP A 13 -17.22 5.67 1.49
N PHE A 14 -16.11 5.97 0.81
CA PHE A 14 -15.02 6.75 1.36
C PHE A 14 -15.37 8.25 1.28
N LYS A 15 -15.86 8.82 2.39
CA LYS A 15 -16.00 10.29 2.53
C LYS A 15 -14.63 10.92 2.79
N GLY A 16 -14.18 11.83 1.91
CA GLY A 16 -12.93 12.58 2.09
C GLY A 16 -12.11 12.72 0.81
N HIS A 17 -10.81 12.96 0.95
CA HIS A 17 -9.89 12.90 -0.17
C HIS A 17 -9.73 11.46 -0.68
N ALA A 18 -9.36 11.35 -1.96
CA ALA A 18 -8.96 10.10 -2.59
C ALA A 18 -8.14 9.22 -1.62
N PRO A 19 -8.48 7.93 -1.45
CA PRO A 19 -7.62 7.03 -0.69
C PRO A 19 -6.22 7.10 -1.31
N SER A 20 -5.25 7.47 -0.47
CA SER A 20 -3.85 7.57 -0.85
C SER A 20 -3.02 6.79 0.14
N ILE A 21 -2.02 6.10 -0.37
CA ILE A 21 -1.05 5.36 0.42
C ILE A 21 0.10 6.30 0.73
N GLN A 22 0.47 6.40 2.00
CA GLN A 22 1.58 7.21 2.47
C GLN A 22 2.60 6.32 3.14
N VAL A 23 3.88 6.56 2.82
CA VAL A 23 4.99 5.93 3.53
C VAL A 23 5.23 6.70 4.81
N THR A 24 5.12 6.02 5.96
CA THR A 24 5.41 6.60 7.27
C THR A 24 6.48 5.80 7.99
N LYS A 25 7.40 6.49 8.66
CA LYS A 25 8.38 5.86 9.56
C LYS A 25 7.75 5.39 10.87
N HIS A 26 6.62 5.99 11.24
CA HIS A 26 5.89 5.70 12.48
C HIS A 26 4.47 5.27 12.12
N PRO A 27 4.23 3.96 11.92
CA PRO A 27 2.89 3.44 11.66
C PRO A 27 2.03 3.64 12.91
N LYS A 28 0.80 4.12 12.72
CA LYS A 28 -0.17 4.30 13.80
C LYS A 28 -0.78 2.97 14.24
N ASP A 29 -0.88 2.02 13.32
CA ASP A 29 -1.40 0.68 13.56
C ASP A 29 -0.28 -0.36 13.31
N PRO A 30 0.05 -1.22 14.30
CA PRO A 30 1.00 -2.31 14.10
C PRO A 30 0.56 -3.31 13.02
N ALA A 31 -0.73 -3.43 12.73
CA ALA A 31 -1.23 -4.28 11.65
C ALA A 31 -0.74 -3.80 10.27
N ASP A 32 -0.66 -2.49 10.05
CA ASP A 32 -0.17 -1.92 8.78
C ASP A 32 1.31 -2.25 8.55
N ALA A 33 2.11 -2.18 9.61
CA ALA A 33 3.52 -2.54 9.57
C ALA A 33 3.71 -4.03 9.24
N LEU A 34 2.90 -4.90 9.87
CA LEU A 34 2.94 -6.34 9.63
C LEU A 34 2.50 -6.68 8.20
N ALA A 35 1.40 -6.10 7.72
CA ALA A 35 0.91 -6.30 6.36
C ALA A 35 1.96 -5.87 5.32
N THR A 36 2.60 -4.72 5.53
CA THR A 36 3.68 -4.23 4.66
C THR A 36 4.86 -5.19 4.66
N LYS A 37 5.27 -5.71 5.83
CA LYS A 37 6.35 -6.69 5.94
C LYS A 37 6.03 -8.00 5.22
N VAL A 38 4.82 -8.54 5.40
CA VAL A 38 4.39 -9.78 4.73
C VAL A 38 4.36 -9.58 3.21
N PHE A 39 3.87 -8.44 2.76
CA PHE A 39 3.86 -8.10 1.34
C PHE A 39 5.29 -8.05 0.78
N MET A 40 6.18 -7.31 1.44
CA MET A 40 7.60 -7.21 1.06
C MET A 40 8.25 -8.59 0.95
N VAL A 41 8.05 -9.46 1.94
CA VAL A 41 8.60 -10.84 1.90
C VAL A 41 8.05 -11.65 0.73
N SER A 42 6.76 -11.51 0.42
CA SER A 42 6.10 -12.29 -0.64
C SER A 42 6.62 -11.97 -2.05
N PHE A 43 7.18 -10.78 -2.24
CA PHE A 43 7.71 -10.31 -3.53
C PHE A 43 9.22 -10.12 -3.52
N SER A 44 9.89 -10.53 -2.44
CA SER A 44 11.34 -10.54 -2.36
C SER A 44 11.89 -11.92 -2.70
N ASP A 45 12.96 -11.93 -3.49
CA ASP A 45 13.74 -13.11 -3.81
C ASP A 45 15.21 -12.92 -3.34
N LEU A 46 16.12 -13.76 -3.84
CA LEU A 46 17.56 -13.67 -3.54
C LEU A 46 18.19 -12.35 -4.05
N ASN A 47 17.56 -11.67 -5.00
CA ASN A 47 18.08 -10.45 -5.63
C ASN A 47 17.49 -9.18 -5.00
N GLY A 48 16.44 -9.31 -4.19
CA GLY A 48 15.77 -8.21 -3.48
C GLY A 48 14.28 -8.21 -3.72
N PHE A 49 13.62 -7.10 -3.42
CA PHE A 49 12.20 -6.92 -3.69
C PHE A 49 11.96 -6.65 -5.16
N THR A 50 11.14 -7.48 -5.80
CA THR A 50 10.69 -7.28 -7.18
C THR A 50 9.32 -6.62 -7.19
N CYS A 51 9.21 -5.43 -7.77
CA CYS A 51 7.92 -4.76 -7.90
C CYS A 51 7.01 -5.57 -8.84
N PRO A 52 5.82 -6.02 -8.40
CA PRO A 52 4.94 -6.86 -9.22
C PRO A 52 4.32 -6.14 -10.43
N LYS A 53 4.39 -4.80 -10.47
CA LYS A 53 3.81 -4.02 -11.56
C LYS A 53 4.79 -3.68 -12.67
N CYS A 54 6.04 -3.35 -12.35
CA CYS A 54 7.03 -2.89 -13.31
C CYS A 54 8.24 -3.82 -13.46
N GLY A 55 8.40 -4.81 -12.57
CA GLY A 55 9.51 -5.77 -12.60
C GLY A 55 10.85 -5.22 -12.11
N LEU A 56 10.92 -3.98 -11.62
CA LEU A 56 12.15 -3.43 -11.03
C LEU A 56 12.50 -4.16 -9.73
N VAL A 57 13.79 -4.45 -9.57
CA VAL A 57 14.35 -5.11 -8.37
C VAL A 57 15.02 -4.08 -7.49
N PHE A 58 14.71 -4.12 -6.20
CA PHE A 58 15.22 -3.21 -5.18
C PHE A 58 15.90 -3.99 -4.07
N THR A 59 17.18 -3.70 -3.82
CA THR A 59 17.94 -4.26 -2.69
C THR A 59 17.80 -3.44 -1.40
N ASP A 60 17.38 -2.18 -1.53
CA ASP A 60 17.09 -1.27 -0.43
C ASP A 60 15.59 -1.26 -0.12
N GLY A 61 15.24 -1.67 1.10
CA GLY A 61 13.86 -1.77 1.57
C GLY A 61 13.13 -0.42 1.58
N ASP A 62 13.81 0.69 1.91
CA ASP A 62 13.17 2.01 1.95
C ASP A 62 12.80 2.46 0.52
N LYS A 63 13.70 2.24 -0.44
CA LYS A 63 13.42 2.52 -1.86
C LYS A 63 12.28 1.65 -2.40
N ALA A 64 12.25 0.37 -2.00
CA ALA A 64 11.20 -0.55 -2.39
C ALA A 64 9.81 -0.09 -1.89
N VAL A 65 9.72 0.31 -0.61
CA VAL A 65 8.46 0.79 -0.01
C VAL A 65 7.99 2.10 -0.65
N ILE A 66 8.90 3.04 -0.91
CA ILE A 66 8.58 4.29 -1.61
C ILE A 66 8.03 4.01 -3.01
N HIS A 67 8.73 3.19 -3.79
CA HIS A 67 8.30 2.86 -5.15
C HIS A 67 6.94 2.13 -5.17
N LEU A 68 6.73 1.21 -4.23
CA LEU A 68 5.46 0.50 -4.08
C LEU A 68 4.31 1.48 -3.82
N ALA A 69 4.50 2.44 -2.91
CA ALA A 69 3.49 3.44 -2.62
C ALA A 69 3.15 4.30 -3.85
N GLU A 70 4.14 4.71 -4.64
CA GLU A 70 3.92 5.43 -5.90
C GLU A 70 3.09 4.60 -6.89
N GLU A 71 3.46 3.34 -7.10
CA GLU A 71 2.79 2.47 -8.06
C GLU A 71 1.35 2.15 -7.66
N MET A 72 1.09 1.96 -6.36
CA MET A 72 -0.26 1.78 -5.83
C MET A 72 -1.09 3.06 -5.96
N ASN A 73 -0.53 4.23 -5.63
CA ASN A 73 -1.22 5.51 -5.79
C ASN A 73 -1.57 5.80 -7.27
N LYS A 74 -0.68 5.49 -8.22
CA LYS A 74 -0.98 5.58 -9.67
C LYS A 74 -2.16 4.69 -10.04
N SER A 75 -2.22 3.47 -9.50
CA SER A 75 -3.31 2.53 -9.75
C SER A 75 -4.63 3.00 -9.13
N LEU A 76 -4.61 3.50 -7.88
CA LEU A 76 -5.77 4.08 -7.21
C LEU A 76 -6.31 5.29 -7.98
N ALA A 77 -5.44 6.19 -8.42
CA ALA A 77 -5.83 7.34 -9.24
C ALA A 77 -6.53 6.91 -10.55
N ARG A 78 -6.10 5.79 -11.16
CA ARG A 78 -6.76 5.24 -12.35
C ARG A 78 -8.13 4.65 -12.03
N LEU A 79 -8.30 3.97 -10.90
CA LEU A 79 -9.58 3.41 -10.46
C LEU A 79 -10.61 4.49 -10.11
N MET A 80 -10.16 5.64 -9.62
CA MET A 80 -11.03 6.77 -9.26
C MET A 80 -11.52 7.61 -10.44
N ARG A 81 -10.90 7.50 -11.61
CA ARG A 81 -11.34 8.20 -12.83
C ARG A 81 -12.46 7.48 -13.59
N LYS A 82 -12.96 6.36 -13.06
CA LYS A 82 -14.07 5.57 -13.58
C LYS A 82 -15.26 5.69 -12.65
#